data_AF-A0A176U1G8-F1
#
_entry.id   AF-A0A176U1G8-F1
#
_cell.length_a   1.000
_cell.length_b   1.000
_cell.length_c   1.000
_cell.angle_alpha   90.00
_cell.angle_beta   90.00
_cell.angle_gamma   90.00
#
_symmetry.space_group_name_H-M   'P 1'
#
loop_
_entity.id
_entity.type
_entity.pdbx_description
1 polymer ?
#
loop_
_entity_poly.entity_id
_entity_poly.type
_entity_poly.pdbx_seq_one_letter_code
_entity_poly.pdbx_strand_id
1 'polypeptide(L)'
;MCLNVLKGGIMNTSNITNYKPKEFAELLGVSVKTLQRWDREGTLTANRTPTNRRYYTYKQYLEFKGITEDDTRKVILYARVSTKNQKDDLQNQTAFLRQFCNARGMIVDQCIEEYGSGLNYNRKKWNELLDEVMEQKIKTIVITHKDRFVRFGYDWFEKFCAKFNTTIVVVNNESLSPQEEVVQDIVSILHVFSYRLYGLRKYKKQIEGDERLAKELQDGNQSYTGADNEDQ
;
A
#
# COMPACT_ATOMS: atom_id res chain seq x y z
N MET A 1 -5.01 30.60 40.00
CA MET A 1 -4.67 29.37 40.74
C MET A 1 -5.18 28.20 39.91
N CYS A 2 -4.46 27.13 39.60
CA CYS A 2 -3.04 26.82 39.53
C CYS A 2 -2.96 25.62 38.57
N LEU A 3 -1.90 25.62 37.76
CA LEU A 3 -1.41 24.51 36.96
C LEU A 3 -1.12 23.26 37.82
N ASN A 4 -1.29 22.06 37.24
CA ASN A 4 -0.26 21.00 37.12
C ASN A 4 -0.95 19.66 36.78
N VAL A 5 -0.81 19.13 35.56
CA VAL A 5 0.33 18.36 35.00
C VAL A 5 0.36 16.90 35.46
N LEU A 6 0.06 16.03 34.48
CA LEU A 6 0.63 14.71 34.18
C LEU A 6 0.86 13.72 35.34
N LYS A 7 0.12 12.60 35.30
CA LYS A 7 0.66 11.25 35.49
C LYS A 7 -0.38 10.20 35.09
N GLY A 8 -0.36 9.83 33.80
CA GLY A 8 -0.95 8.59 33.31
C GLY A 8 0.10 7.94 32.43
N GLY A 9 1.02 7.22 33.06
CA GLY A 9 2.13 6.58 32.38
C GLY A 9 1.64 5.64 31.28
N ILE A 10 2.35 5.69 30.16
CA ILE A 10 2.37 4.64 29.14
C ILE A 10 2.67 3.34 29.87
N MET A 11 1.65 2.49 30.09
CA MET A 11 1.87 1.13 30.56
C MET A 11 2.35 0.31 29.38
N ASN A 12 3.66 0.34 29.18
CA ASN A 12 4.37 -0.67 28.45
C ASN A 12 4.37 -1.94 29.31
N THR A 13 3.48 -2.89 29.04
CA THR A 13 3.55 -4.21 29.69
C THR A 13 3.22 -5.32 28.71
N SER A 14 4.28 -5.97 28.24
CA SER A 14 4.30 -7.35 27.76
C SER A 14 3.89 -8.30 28.90
N ASN A 15 2.61 -8.30 29.29
CA ASN A 15 2.02 -9.23 30.26
C ASN A 15 0.70 -9.74 29.69
N ILE A 16 0.71 -10.97 29.18
CA ILE A 16 -0.51 -11.70 28.80
C ILE A 16 -1.29 -11.96 30.09
N THR A 17 -2.19 -11.04 30.45
CA THR A 17 -3.05 -11.16 31.61
C THR A 17 -4.30 -11.95 31.20
N ASN A 18 -4.35 -13.21 31.63
CA ASN A 18 -5.54 -14.04 31.54
C ASN A 18 -6.51 -13.65 32.65
N TYR A 19 -7.71 -13.19 32.27
CA TYR A 19 -8.77 -12.81 33.20
C TYR A 19 -9.61 -14.02 33.58
N LYS A 20 -9.92 -14.12 34.88
CA LYS A 20 -10.95 -15.05 35.35
C LYS A 20 -12.34 -14.54 34.91
N PRO A 21 -13.36 -15.43 34.82
CA PRO A 21 -14.70 -15.02 34.41
C PRO A 21 -15.31 -13.90 35.26
N LYS A 22 -14.96 -13.82 36.55
CA LYS A 22 -15.42 -12.75 37.43
C LYS A 22 -14.82 -11.39 37.05
N GLU A 23 -13.50 -11.34 36.90
CA GLU A 23 -12.75 -10.13 36.53
C GLU A 23 -13.16 -9.63 35.14
N PHE A 24 -13.35 -10.55 34.19
CA PHE A 24 -13.76 -10.21 32.84
C PHE A 24 -15.22 -9.73 32.75
N ALA A 25 -16.11 -10.30 33.58
CA ALA A 25 -17.49 -9.85 33.68
C ALA A 25 -17.58 -8.43 34.27
N GLU A 26 -16.79 -8.14 35.30
CA GLU A 26 -16.64 -6.79 35.86
C GLU A 26 -16.11 -5.81 34.80
N LEU A 27 -15.10 -6.20 34.01
CA LEU A 27 -14.55 -5.40 32.92
C LEU A 27 -15.60 -5.08 31.83
N LEU A 28 -16.48 -6.02 31.50
CA LEU A 28 -17.55 -5.84 30.52
C LEU A 28 -18.79 -5.13 31.07
N GLY A 29 -18.89 -4.97 32.40
CA GLY A 29 -20.07 -4.43 33.07
C GLY A 29 -21.28 -5.38 33.05
N VAL A 30 -21.05 -6.70 33.02
CA VAL A 30 -22.10 -7.73 32.96
C VAL A 30 -21.98 -8.73 34.10
N SER A 31 -23.02 -9.55 34.30
CA SER A 31 -22.95 -10.64 35.27
C SER A 31 -22.12 -11.82 34.73
N VAL A 32 -21.48 -12.57 35.63
CA VAL A 32 -20.76 -13.81 35.27
C VAL A 32 -21.69 -14.83 34.59
N LYS A 33 -22.97 -14.87 34.98
CA LYS A 33 -23.98 -15.73 34.34
C LYS A 33 -24.21 -15.36 32.88
N THR A 34 -24.26 -14.06 32.58
CA THR A 34 -24.37 -13.55 31.20
C THR A 34 -23.17 -13.99 30.38
N LEU A 35 -21.96 -13.83 30.93
CA LEU A 35 -20.72 -14.23 30.28
C LEU A 35 -20.65 -15.75 29.99
N GLN A 36 -21.10 -16.59 30.93
CA GLN A 36 -21.20 -18.05 30.74
C GLN A 36 -22.29 -18.47 29.73
N ARG A 37 -23.35 -17.67 29.59
CA ARG A 37 -24.38 -17.89 28.58
C ARG A 37 -23.80 -17.62 27.18
N TRP A 38 -23.11 -16.50 26.99
CA TRP A 38 -22.46 -16.16 25.73
C TRP A 38 -21.40 -17.17 25.29
N ASP A 39 -20.68 -17.78 26.22
CA ASP A 39 -19.74 -18.87 25.94
C ASP A 39 -20.44 -20.15 25.45
N ARG A 40 -21.67 -20.44 25.89
CA ARG A 40 -22.47 -21.58 25.40
C ARG A 40 -23.14 -21.31 24.07
N GLU A 41 -23.56 -20.07 23.85
CA GLU A 41 -24.24 -19.60 22.63
C GLU A 41 -23.24 -19.28 21.50
N GLY A 42 -21.94 -19.22 21.79
CA GLY A 42 -20.88 -18.87 20.82
C GLY A 42 -20.73 -17.37 20.55
N THR A 43 -21.48 -16.51 21.26
CA THR A 43 -21.38 -15.04 21.13
C THR A 43 -20.05 -14.49 21.66
N LEU A 44 -19.50 -15.08 22.72
CA LEU A 44 -18.16 -14.78 23.22
C LEU A 44 -17.60 -16.03 23.89
N THR A 45 -16.79 -16.79 23.14
CA THR A 45 -16.27 -18.09 23.57
C THR A 45 -15.06 -17.93 24.51
N ALA A 46 -15.07 -18.53 25.69
CA ALA A 46 -13.91 -18.47 26.58
C ALA A 46 -12.80 -19.42 26.15
N ASN A 47 -11.56 -19.01 26.36
CA ASN A 47 -10.44 -19.93 26.27
C ASN A 47 -10.46 -20.92 27.44
N ARG A 48 -9.87 -22.10 27.24
CA ARG A 48 -9.83 -23.19 28.23
C ARG A 48 -8.39 -23.56 28.56
N THR A 49 -8.08 -23.73 29.84
CA THR A 49 -6.82 -24.34 30.27
C THR A 49 -6.82 -25.85 29.97
N PRO A 50 -5.68 -26.55 30.05
CA PRO A 50 -5.65 -28.02 29.98
C PRO A 50 -6.56 -28.70 31.03
N THR A 51 -6.82 -28.01 32.15
CA THR A 51 -7.76 -28.42 33.20
C THR A 51 -9.22 -27.99 32.95
N ASN A 52 -9.54 -27.57 31.72
CA ASN A 52 -10.85 -27.11 31.25
C ASN A 52 -11.45 -25.92 32.03
N ARG A 53 -10.60 -25.07 32.64
CA ARG A 53 -11.05 -23.85 33.32
C ARG A 53 -11.15 -22.70 32.32
N ARG A 54 -12.22 -21.91 32.44
CA ARG A 54 -12.49 -20.73 31.59
C ARG A 54 -11.54 -19.59 31.95
N TYR A 55 -10.96 -18.97 30.92
CA TYR A 55 -10.28 -17.69 31.03
C TYR A 55 -10.54 -16.85 29.78
N TYR A 56 -10.35 -15.55 29.92
CA TYR A 56 -10.52 -14.58 28.83
C TYR A 56 -9.26 -13.73 28.69
N THR A 57 -9.02 -13.19 27.52
CA THR A 57 -7.87 -12.30 27.27
C THR A 57 -8.34 -10.88 27.02
N TYR A 58 -7.45 -9.91 27.23
CA TYR A 58 -7.74 -8.52 26.90
C TYR A 58 -8.13 -8.34 25.42
N LYS A 59 -7.51 -9.11 24.52
CA LYS A 59 -7.85 -9.14 23.10
C LYS A 59 -9.32 -9.51 22.85
N GLN A 60 -9.87 -10.49 23.57
CA GLN A 60 -11.29 -10.84 23.44
C GLN A 60 -12.22 -9.73 23.93
N TYR A 61 -11.80 -8.95 24.93
CA TYR A 61 -12.55 -7.78 25.39
C TYR A 61 -12.61 -6.70 24.31
N LEU A 62 -11.46 -6.41 23.70
CA LEU A 62 -11.31 -5.47 22.60
C LEU A 62 -12.16 -5.85 21.39
N GLU A 63 -12.04 -7.10 20.92
CA GLU A 63 -12.87 -7.66 19.84
C GLU A 63 -14.37 -7.54 20.14
N PHE A 64 -14.80 -7.90 21.36
CA PHE A 64 -16.20 -7.84 21.77
C PHE A 64 -16.77 -6.42 21.87
N LYS A 65 -15.94 -5.44 22.27
CA LYS A 65 -16.31 -4.03 22.29
C LYS A 65 -16.27 -3.38 20.89
N GLY A 66 -15.91 -4.13 19.85
CA GLY A 66 -15.69 -3.60 18.50
C GLY A 66 -14.47 -2.69 18.41
N ILE A 67 -13.60 -2.74 19.41
CA ILE A 67 -12.33 -2.01 19.46
C ILE A 67 -11.27 -3.01 18.99
N THR A 68 -11.16 -3.26 17.69
CA THR A 68 -10.00 -3.98 17.17
C THR A 68 -8.73 -3.27 17.60
N GLU A 69 -7.74 -4.03 18.12
CA GLU A 69 -6.42 -3.53 18.49
C GLU A 69 -5.93 -2.48 17.50
N ASP A 70 -5.43 -1.36 18.06
CA ASP A 70 -4.80 -0.28 17.30
C ASP A 70 -3.98 -0.88 16.18
N ASP A 71 -4.45 -0.67 14.96
CA ASP A 71 -3.72 -1.05 13.79
C ASP A 71 -2.39 -0.28 13.83
N THR A 72 -1.35 -0.90 14.38
CA THR A 72 -0.02 -0.31 14.60
C THR A 72 0.71 -0.03 13.29
N ARG A 73 0.08 -0.41 12.18
CA ARG A 73 0.57 -0.14 10.84
C ARG A 73 0.52 1.36 10.57
N LYS A 74 1.59 1.83 9.93
CA LYS A 74 1.88 3.24 9.75
C LYS A 74 0.95 3.90 8.74
N VAL A 75 0.67 5.18 8.94
CA VAL A 75 0.15 6.09 7.93
C VAL A 75 1.31 6.89 7.34
N ILE A 76 1.51 6.73 6.05
CA ILE A 76 2.63 7.33 5.31
C ILE A 76 2.13 8.40 4.36
N LEU A 77 2.77 9.56 4.36
CA LEU A 77 2.64 10.52 3.26
C LEU A 77 3.71 10.24 2.22
N TYR A 78 3.33 10.15 0.95
CA TYR A 78 4.29 10.00 -0.15
C TYR A 78 4.16 11.17 -1.12
N ALA A 79 5.25 11.93 -1.28
CA ALA A 79 5.34 13.07 -2.17
C ALA A 79 6.55 12.93 -3.11
N ARG A 80 6.34 13.32 -4.37
CA ARG A 80 7.34 13.18 -5.44
C ARG A 80 7.33 14.39 -6.36
N VAL A 81 8.52 14.81 -6.76
CA VAL A 81 8.74 15.71 -7.89
C VAL A 81 9.79 15.12 -8.84
N SER A 82 9.76 15.49 -10.11
CA SER A 82 10.70 14.92 -11.09
C SER A 82 12.14 15.42 -10.90
N THR A 83 12.31 16.69 -10.51
CA THR A 83 13.61 17.35 -10.43
C THR A 83 13.82 18.06 -9.09
N LYS A 84 15.08 18.30 -8.72
CA LYS A 84 15.43 19.06 -7.50
C LYS A 84 15.03 20.54 -7.57
N ASN A 85 14.82 21.08 -8.76
CA ASN A 85 14.40 22.46 -8.95
C ASN A 85 12.96 22.68 -8.45
N GLN A 86 12.17 21.61 -8.37
CA GLN A 86 10.79 21.62 -7.87
C GLN A 86 10.72 21.36 -6.36
N LYS A 87 11.76 21.77 -5.60
CA LYS A 87 11.81 21.52 -4.15
C LYS A 87 10.67 22.23 -3.41
N ASP A 88 10.34 23.45 -3.82
CA ASP A 88 9.28 24.22 -3.19
C ASP A 88 7.91 23.56 -3.41
N ASP A 89 7.66 23.02 -4.61
CA ASP A 89 6.46 22.23 -4.90
C ASP A 89 6.39 20.97 -4.03
N LEU A 90 7.52 20.31 -3.79
CA LEU A 90 7.57 19.13 -2.92
C LEU A 90 7.19 19.50 -1.48
N GLN A 91 7.69 20.62 -0.97
CA GLN A 91 7.36 21.12 0.37
C GLN A 91 5.88 21.56 0.47
N ASN A 92 5.36 22.22 -0.56
CA ASN A 92 3.95 22.60 -0.62
C ASN A 92 3.04 21.36 -0.62
N GLN A 93 3.40 20.32 -1.38
CA GLN A 93 2.70 19.04 -1.38
C GLN A 93 2.71 18.39 0.00
N THR A 94 3.86 18.29 0.67
CA THR A 94 3.95 17.65 1.98
C THR A 94 3.22 18.44 3.06
N ALA A 95 3.28 19.77 3.05
CA ALA A 95 2.51 20.63 3.94
C ALA A 95 1.00 20.44 3.76
N PHE A 96 0.53 20.43 2.50
CA PHE A 96 -0.88 20.21 2.18
C PHE A 96 -1.36 18.82 2.63
N LEU A 97 -0.58 17.77 2.37
CA LEU A 97 -0.90 16.41 2.80
C LEU A 97 -0.98 16.29 4.33
N ARG A 98 -0.05 16.92 5.06
CA ARG A 98 -0.08 16.96 6.53
C ARG A 98 -1.33 17.65 7.04
N GLN A 99 -1.68 18.81 6.47
CA GLN A 99 -2.88 19.55 6.86
C GLN A 99 -4.15 18.72 6.61
N PHE A 100 -4.23 18.06 5.45
CA PHE A 100 -5.34 17.17 5.12
C PHE A 100 -5.48 16.01 6.11
N CYS A 101 -4.38 15.35 6.46
CA CYS A 101 -4.39 14.26 7.44
C CYS A 101 -4.79 14.74 8.83
N ASN A 102 -4.25 15.88 9.28
CA ASN A 102 -4.62 16.49 10.56
C ASN A 102 -6.13 16.81 10.61
N ALA A 103 -6.68 17.36 9.53
CA ALA A 103 -8.12 17.68 9.43
C ALA A 103 -9.01 16.42 9.45
N ARG A 104 -8.50 15.27 8.98
CA ARG A 104 -9.19 13.97 9.03
C ARG A 104 -8.94 13.19 10.32
N GLY A 105 -8.18 13.74 11.28
CA GLY A 105 -7.82 13.03 12.51
C GLY A 105 -6.88 11.83 12.29
N MET A 106 -6.15 11.82 11.18
CA MET A 106 -5.15 10.78 10.88
C MET A 106 -3.81 11.16 11.48
N ILE A 107 -3.24 10.29 12.31
CA ILE A 107 -1.87 10.45 12.83
C ILE A 107 -0.91 9.99 11.75
N VAL A 108 -0.02 10.88 11.29
CA VAL A 108 0.99 10.57 10.28
C VAL A 108 2.27 10.14 10.98
N ASP A 109 2.74 8.92 10.70
CA ASP A 109 3.98 8.38 11.26
C ASP A 109 5.21 8.88 10.52
N GLN A 110 5.13 8.94 9.19
CA GLN A 110 6.28 9.27 8.36
C GLN A 110 5.86 9.97 7.07
N CYS A 111 6.73 10.87 6.61
CA CYS A 111 6.62 11.57 5.34
C CYS A 111 7.80 11.20 4.46
N ILE A 112 7.53 10.58 3.31
CA ILE A 112 8.52 10.16 2.33
C ILE A 112 8.52 11.17 1.18
N GLU A 113 9.65 11.85 1.03
CA GLU A 113 9.92 12.82 -0.03
C GLU A 113 10.95 12.24 -1.01
N GLU A 114 10.62 12.25 -2.30
CA GLU A 114 11.50 11.66 -3.32
C GLU A 114 11.60 12.52 -4.60
N TYR A 115 12.80 12.50 -5.20
CA TYR A 115 13.09 13.13 -6.48
C TYR A 115 13.24 12.05 -7.55
N GLY A 116 12.53 12.21 -8.67
CA GLY A 116 12.64 11.33 -9.83
C GLY A 116 11.35 11.27 -10.64
N SER A 117 11.47 10.88 -11.91
CA SER A 117 10.32 10.72 -12.82
C SER A 117 9.37 9.63 -12.31
N GLY A 118 8.07 9.83 -12.51
CA GLY A 118 7.03 8.83 -12.25
C GLY A 118 7.13 7.59 -13.15
N LEU A 119 7.97 7.61 -14.19
CA LEU A 119 8.30 6.47 -15.05
C LEU A 119 9.42 5.58 -14.47
N ASN A 120 10.14 6.05 -13.44
CA ASN A 120 11.21 5.29 -12.83
C ASN A 120 10.67 4.35 -11.74
N TYR A 121 10.54 3.06 -12.02
CA TYR A 121 10.12 2.06 -11.03
C TYR A 121 11.26 1.59 -10.11
N ASN A 122 12.51 2.06 -10.32
CA ASN A 122 13.67 1.74 -9.47
C ASN A 122 13.97 2.85 -8.45
N ARG A 123 12.94 3.62 -8.08
CA ARG A 123 13.01 4.66 -7.04
C ARG A 123 13.22 4.00 -5.68
N LYS A 124 14.30 4.36 -4.98
CA LYS A 124 14.74 3.67 -3.76
C LYS A 124 13.69 3.74 -2.66
N LYS A 125 13.21 4.95 -2.32
CA LYS A 125 12.26 5.14 -1.21
C LYS A 125 10.88 4.58 -1.56
N TRP A 126 10.50 4.66 -2.82
CA TRP A 126 9.24 4.07 -3.29
C TRP A 126 9.26 2.54 -3.25
N ASN A 127 10.38 1.90 -3.62
CA ASN A 127 10.52 0.45 -3.49
C ASN A 127 10.58 0.01 -2.02
N GLU A 128 11.32 0.73 -1.17
CA GLU A 128 11.31 0.50 0.28
C GLU A 128 9.89 0.60 0.87
N LEU A 129 9.10 1.59 0.41
CA LEU A 129 7.69 1.71 0.80
C LEU A 129 6.87 0.50 0.37
N LEU A 130 7.08 -0.04 -0.84
CA LEU A 130 6.38 -1.24 -1.30
C LEU A 130 6.82 -2.49 -0.53
N ASP A 131 8.10 -2.61 -0.16
CA ASP A 131 8.59 -3.68 0.69
C ASP A 131 7.90 -3.62 2.07
N GLU A 132 7.79 -2.43 2.68
CA GLU A 132 7.04 -2.24 3.93
C GLU A 132 5.54 -2.58 3.78
N VAL A 133 4.95 -2.36 2.60
CA VAL A 133 3.57 -2.81 2.30
C VAL A 133 3.48 -4.34 2.27
N MET A 134 4.43 -5.02 1.64
CA MET A 134 4.47 -6.50 1.59
C MET A 134 4.66 -7.10 2.99
N GLU A 135 5.41 -6.43 3.85
CA GLU A 135 5.61 -6.79 5.26
C GLU A 135 4.40 -6.45 6.16
N GLN A 136 3.31 -5.92 5.58
CA GLN A 136 2.11 -5.48 6.29
C GLN A 136 2.39 -4.45 7.39
N LYS A 137 3.40 -3.59 7.21
CA LYS A 137 3.73 -2.51 8.16
C LYS A 137 2.95 -1.23 7.88
N ILE A 138 2.37 -1.10 6.70
CA ILE A 138 1.68 0.11 6.24
C ILE A 138 0.17 -0.12 6.24
N LYS A 139 -0.58 0.87 6.77
CA LYS A 139 -2.05 0.89 6.76
C LYS A 139 -2.55 1.72 5.61
N THR A 140 -1.98 2.90 5.46
CA THR A 140 -2.48 3.91 4.53
C THR A 140 -1.33 4.70 3.94
N ILE A 141 -1.37 4.86 2.62
CA ILE A 141 -0.46 5.74 1.88
C ILE A 141 -1.29 6.91 1.38
N VAL A 142 -0.89 8.13 1.70
CA VAL A 142 -1.58 9.34 1.26
C VAL A 142 -0.74 10.05 0.23
N ILE A 143 -1.33 10.34 -0.92
CA ILE A 143 -0.71 11.01 -2.07
C ILE A 143 -1.59 12.15 -2.56
N THR A 144 -0.99 13.17 -3.18
CA THR A 144 -1.75 14.27 -3.77
C THR A 144 -2.48 13.82 -5.05
N HIS A 145 -1.79 13.12 -5.94
CA HIS A 145 -2.32 12.59 -7.19
C HIS A 145 -1.76 11.21 -7.52
N LYS A 146 -2.49 10.45 -8.37
CA LYS A 146 -2.07 9.13 -8.85
C LYS A 146 -0.69 9.16 -9.52
N ASP A 147 -0.40 10.21 -10.28
CA ASP A 147 0.87 10.40 -11.01
C ASP A 147 2.10 10.67 -10.11
N ARG A 148 1.87 11.02 -8.84
CA ARG A 148 2.95 11.13 -7.85
C ARG A 148 3.42 9.76 -7.43
N PHE A 149 2.51 8.80 -7.34
CA PHE A 149 2.84 7.42 -7.02
C PHE A 149 3.54 6.74 -8.20
N VAL A 150 2.88 6.65 -9.36
CA VAL A 150 3.43 6.09 -10.61
C VAL A 150 2.79 6.78 -11.82
N ARG A 151 3.55 6.93 -12.93
CA ARG A 151 2.99 7.55 -14.15
C ARG A 151 2.02 6.63 -14.88
N PHE A 152 2.30 5.33 -14.90
CA PHE A 152 1.43 4.32 -15.51
C PHE A 152 1.22 3.13 -14.56
N GLY A 153 0.11 2.43 -14.74
CA GLY A 153 -0.18 1.22 -13.97
C GLY A 153 -0.64 1.46 -12.53
N TYR A 154 -1.09 2.69 -12.18
CA TYR A 154 -1.57 3.01 -10.83
C TYR A 154 -2.60 1.98 -10.33
N ASP A 155 -3.59 1.63 -11.15
CA ASP A 155 -4.66 0.71 -10.74
C ASP A 155 -4.14 -0.70 -10.40
N TRP A 156 -3.01 -1.10 -11.00
CA TRP A 156 -2.34 -2.36 -10.62
C TRP A 156 -1.72 -2.25 -9.23
N PHE A 157 -1.03 -1.15 -8.94
CA PHE A 157 -0.42 -0.92 -7.63
C PHE A 157 -1.45 -0.69 -6.52
N GLU A 158 -2.57 -0.05 -6.83
CA GLU A 158 -3.69 0.11 -5.91
C GLU A 158 -4.27 -1.26 -5.52
N LYS A 159 -4.53 -2.12 -6.50
CA LYS A 159 -4.96 -3.51 -6.26
C LYS A 159 -3.91 -4.31 -5.51
N PHE A 160 -2.64 -4.11 -5.83
CA PHE A 160 -1.54 -4.75 -5.12
C PHE A 160 -1.52 -4.36 -3.65
N CYS A 161 -1.58 -3.06 -3.32
CA CYS A 161 -1.62 -2.57 -1.94
C CYS A 161 -2.87 -3.07 -1.19
N ALA A 162 -4.01 -3.12 -1.87
CA ALA A 162 -5.26 -3.63 -1.30
C ALA A 162 -5.15 -5.11 -0.86
N LYS A 163 -4.37 -5.93 -1.57
CA LYS A 163 -4.12 -7.34 -1.17
C LYS A 163 -3.38 -7.47 0.16
N PHE A 164 -2.60 -6.46 0.54
CA PHE A 164 -1.90 -6.38 1.83
C PHE A 164 -2.63 -5.45 2.81
N ASN A 165 -3.93 -5.27 2.64
CA ASN A 165 -4.78 -4.42 3.48
C ASN A 165 -4.27 -2.97 3.59
N THR A 166 -3.49 -2.49 2.62
CA THR A 166 -3.02 -1.11 2.53
C THR A 166 -3.93 -0.31 1.62
N THR A 167 -4.43 0.82 2.09
CA THR A 167 -5.26 1.73 1.28
C THR A 167 -4.44 2.90 0.76
N ILE A 168 -4.57 3.24 -0.51
CA ILE A 168 -3.99 4.47 -1.07
C ILE A 168 -5.07 5.55 -1.10
N VAL A 169 -4.84 6.67 -0.41
CA VAL A 169 -5.74 7.83 -0.38
C VAL A 169 -5.19 8.91 -1.30
N VAL A 170 -5.97 9.25 -2.34
CA VAL A 170 -5.66 10.34 -3.27
C VAL A 170 -6.44 11.59 -2.87
N VAL A 171 -5.73 12.66 -2.53
CA VAL A 171 -6.37 13.91 -2.06
C VAL A 171 -6.89 14.78 -3.22
N ASN A 172 -6.33 14.60 -4.42
CA ASN A 172 -6.69 15.26 -5.67
C ASN A 172 -6.75 16.79 -5.56
N ASN A 173 -5.59 17.44 -5.69
CA ASN A 173 -5.46 18.90 -5.71
C ASN A 173 -5.02 19.38 -7.09
N GLU A 174 -5.97 19.67 -7.99
CA GLU A 174 -5.77 20.01 -9.41
C GLU A 174 -4.66 21.06 -9.70
N SER A 175 -4.26 21.86 -8.71
CA SER A 175 -3.23 22.89 -8.83
C SER A 175 -1.77 22.40 -8.82
N LEU A 176 -1.48 21.12 -8.55
CA LEU A 176 -0.11 20.65 -8.26
C LEU A 176 0.47 19.60 -9.24
N SER A 177 -0.14 19.37 -10.41
CA SER A 177 0.49 18.53 -11.45
C SER A 177 1.22 19.40 -12.48
N PRO A 178 2.56 19.43 -12.51
CA PRO A 178 3.31 20.27 -13.43
C PRO A 178 3.23 19.72 -14.86
N GLN A 179 2.73 20.53 -15.77
CA GLN A 179 2.68 20.23 -17.21
C GLN A 179 4.06 19.87 -17.76
N GLU A 180 5.11 20.50 -17.23
CA GLU A 180 6.51 20.23 -17.57
C GLU A 180 6.91 18.77 -17.34
N GLU A 181 6.46 18.15 -16.24
CA GLU A 181 6.76 16.73 -15.96
C GLU A 181 6.13 15.82 -17.02
N VAL A 182 4.92 16.15 -17.47
CA VAL A 182 4.22 15.37 -18.50
C VAL A 182 4.95 15.45 -19.83
N VAL A 183 5.40 16.64 -20.23
CA VAL A 183 6.18 16.84 -21.47
C VAL A 183 7.50 16.08 -21.40
N GLN A 184 8.24 16.18 -20.29
CA GLN A 184 9.49 15.46 -20.09
C GLN A 184 9.30 13.93 -20.15
N ASP A 185 8.23 13.42 -19.56
CA ASP A 185 7.91 12.00 -19.60
C ASP A 185 7.56 11.55 -21.03
N ILE A 186 6.81 12.34 -21.82
CA ILE A 186 6.54 12.04 -23.23
C ILE A 186 7.86 12.01 -24.03
N VAL A 187 8.73 13.00 -23.86
CA VAL A 187 10.03 13.04 -24.55
C VAL A 187 10.87 11.82 -24.20
N SER A 188 10.87 11.41 -22.92
CA SER A 188 11.59 10.23 -22.44
C SER A 188 11.05 8.95 -23.06
N ILE A 189 9.74 8.81 -23.15
CA ILE A 189 9.07 7.67 -23.81
C ILE A 189 9.44 7.63 -25.29
N LEU A 190 9.32 8.76 -26.01
CA LEU A 190 9.67 8.86 -27.42
C LEU A 190 11.15 8.51 -27.66
N HIS A 191 12.05 8.97 -26.79
CA HIS A 191 13.46 8.65 -26.87
C HIS A 191 13.74 7.15 -26.69
N VAL A 192 13.06 6.49 -25.74
CA VAL A 192 13.19 5.03 -25.56
C VAL A 192 12.68 4.28 -26.79
N PHE A 193 11.54 4.68 -27.34
CA PHE A 193 11.00 4.05 -28.54
C PHE A 193 11.85 4.32 -29.79
N SER A 194 12.38 5.53 -29.97
CA SER A 194 13.23 5.87 -31.11
C SER A 194 14.54 5.07 -31.08
N TYR A 195 15.15 4.90 -29.90
CA TYR A 195 16.33 4.05 -29.73
C TYR A 195 16.03 2.57 -30.02
N ARG A 196 14.90 2.04 -29.54
CA ARG A 196 14.46 0.68 -29.86
C ARG A 196 14.22 0.49 -31.35
N LEU A 197 13.55 1.43 -32.02
CA LEU A 197 13.33 1.40 -33.46
C LEU A 197 14.64 1.49 -34.25
N TYR A 198 15.59 2.31 -33.80
CA TYR A 198 16.92 2.39 -34.40
C TYR A 198 17.69 1.07 -34.23
N GLY A 199 17.63 0.47 -33.04
CA GLY A 199 18.17 -0.87 -32.78
C GLY A 199 17.56 -1.91 -33.73
N LEU A 200 16.23 -1.93 -33.87
CA LEU A 200 15.52 -2.83 -34.78
C LEU A 200 15.90 -2.61 -36.25
N ARG A 201 16.16 -1.38 -36.68
CA ARG A 201 16.68 -1.09 -38.03
C ARG A 201 18.10 -1.62 -38.23
N LYS A 202 18.95 -1.51 -37.21
CA LYS A 202 20.30 -2.10 -37.23
C LYS A 202 20.24 -3.62 -37.28
N TYR A 203 19.41 -4.26 -36.46
CA TYR A 203 19.20 -5.70 -36.47
C TYR A 203 18.63 -6.17 -37.80
N LYS A 204 17.65 -5.46 -38.36
CA LYS A 204 17.09 -5.76 -39.69
C LYS A 204 18.16 -5.74 -40.78
N LYS A 205 19.03 -4.72 -40.81
CA LYS A 205 20.17 -4.66 -41.75
C LYS A 205 21.20 -5.78 -41.52
N GLN A 206 21.44 -6.17 -40.27
CA GLN A 206 22.35 -7.28 -39.95
C GLN A 206 21.77 -8.63 -40.39
N ILE A 207 20.45 -8.83 -40.22
CA ILE A 207 19.74 -10.04 -40.68
C ILE A 207 19.67 -10.08 -42.22
N GLU A 208 19.44 -8.95 -42.90
CA GLU A 208 19.48 -8.86 -44.36
C GLU A 208 20.87 -9.16 -44.94
N GLY A 209 21.94 -8.84 -44.20
CA GLY A 209 23.32 -9.13 -44.59
C GLY A 209 23.80 -10.56 -44.26
N ASP A 210 23.02 -11.33 -43.50
CA ASP A 210 23.37 -12.69 -43.06
C ASP A 210 22.36 -13.70 -43.66
N GLU A 211 22.67 -14.18 -44.86
CA GLU A 211 21.77 -15.00 -45.72
C GLU A 211 21.23 -16.28 -45.02
N ARG A 212 21.92 -16.78 -43.98
CA ARG A 212 21.47 -17.95 -43.21
C ARG A 212 20.31 -17.62 -42.27
N LEU A 213 20.41 -16.51 -41.54
CA LEU A 213 19.38 -16.02 -40.62
C LEU A 213 18.14 -15.50 -41.35
N ALA A 214 18.31 -14.90 -42.53
CA ALA A 214 17.19 -14.44 -43.36
C ALA A 214 16.31 -15.60 -43.87
N LYS A 215 16.91 -16.77 -44.16
CA LYS A 215 16.18 -17.96 -44.61
C LYS A 215 15.41 -18.64 -43.47
N GLU A 216 16.01 -18.79 -42.29
CA GLU A 216 15.35 -19.39 -41.11
C GLU A 216 14.08 -18.62 -40.68
N LEU A 217 14.06 -17.29 -40.85
CA LEU A 217 12.91 -16.44 -40.53
C LEU A 217 11.80 -16.48 -41.58
N GLN A 218 12.12 -16.80 -42.84
CA GLN A 218 11.11 -16.98 -43.89
C GLN A 218 10.39 -18.32 -43.75
N ASP A 219 11.09 -19.37 -43.33
CA ASP A 219 10.51 -20.71 -43.13
C ASP A 219 9.62 -20.78 -41.88
N GLY A 220 9.91 -19.99 -40.83
CA GLY A 220 9.10 -19.94 -39.60
C GLY A 220 7.75 -19.21 -39.72
N ASN A 221 7.47 -18.58 -40.87
CA ASN A 221 6.27 -17.76 -41.09
C ASN A 221 5.20 -18.48 -41.93
N GLN A 222 5.27 -19.80 -42.09
CA GLN A 222 4.15 -20.59 -42.62
C GLN A 222 2.97 -20.54 -41.63
N SER A 223 2.11 -19.55 -41.85
CA SER A 223 0.81 -19.41 -41.23
C SER A 223 0.00 -20.70 -41.43
N TYR A 224 -0.45 -21.31 -40.34
CA TYR A 224 -1.59 -22.22 -40.35
C TYR A 224 -2.83 -21.44 -40.81
N THR A 225 -3.04 -21.38 -42.12
CA THR A 225 -4.32 -21.03 -42.74
C THR A 225 -4.98 -22.33 -43.18
N GLY A 226 -5.96 -22.77 -42.40
CA GLY A 226 -6.72 -23.99 -42.66
C GLY A 226 -7.74 -24.24 -41.57
N ALA A 227 -8.61 -23.26 -41.31
CA ALA A 227 -9.88 -23.50 -40.65
C ALA A 227 -10.96 -23.38 -41.73
N ASP A 228 -11.11 -24.44 -42.52
CA ASP A 228 -12.29 -24.66 -43.35
C ASP A 228 -12.98 -25.93 -42.84
N ASN A 229 -14.16 -25.68 -42.29
CA ASN A 229 -15.37 -26.51 -42.17
C ASN A 229 -15.30 -27.94 -42.72
N GLU A 230 -15.78 -28.90 -41.93
CA GLU A 230 -16.85 -29.79 -42.40
C GLU A 230 -17.53 -30.52 -41.23
N ASP A 231 -18.85 -30.50 -41.27
CA ASP A 231 -19.79 -31.20 -40.42
C ASP A 231 -19.62 -32.73 -40.48
N GLN A 232 -19.60 -33.39 -39.30
CA GLN A 232 -20.40 -34.58 -38.97
C GLN A 232 -20.17 -35.03 -37.52
#